data_AF-A0A8T5T5H5-F1
#
_entry.id   AF-A0A8T5T5H5-F1
#
_cell.length_a   1.000
_cell.length_b   1.000
_cell.length_c   1.000
_cell.angle_alpha   90.00
_cell.angle_beta   90.00
_cell.angle_gamma   90.00
#
_symmetry.space_group_name_H-M   'P 1'
#
loop_
_entity.id
_entity.type
_entity.pdbx_description
1 polymer ?
#
loop_
_entity_poly.entity_id
_entity_poly.type
_entity_poly.pdbx_seq_one_letter_code
_entity_poly.pdbx_strand_id
1 'polypeptide(L)'
;DHPAREWSDVYRVTNPKHGTLPDQNHVKLVQQVHEDGYDTGSKGWRYKWSPEKSARLVLRAQGTSVSARTLVDLPVPSKYFSISRCFRPDAVDVTHLSEFNQVEGIVADPSITFRDLLGILETFALDIAETDKFVFKPDYYPFTEPSVELSVIDPNLGSVEFGGAGIFRPEVTRPFKIDVPVIAWGLGIDRLFMVKYGIADIRELFSQKLEWLRSAKMS
;
A
#
# COMPACT_ATOMS: atom_id res chain seq x y z
N ASP A 1 5.33 19.87 -1.44
CA ASP A 1 4.16 19.16 -1.98
C ASP A 1 4.58 17.80 -2.47
N HIS A 2 3.73 16.79 -2.30
CA HIS A 2 3.99 15.43 -2.76
C HIS A 2 3.06 15.13 -3.96
N PRO A 3 3.57 14.60 -5.09
CA PRO A 3 2.77 14.36 -6.30
C PRO A 3 1.50 13.54 -6.03
N ALA A 4 1.61 12.42 -5.30
CA ALA A 4 0.48 11.56 -4.92
C ALA A 4 -0.58 12.20 -3.98
N ARG A 5 -0.53 13.52 -3.73
CA ARG A 5 -1.56 14.29 -3.01
C ARG A 5 -2.15 15.42 -3.88
N GLU A 6 -1.85 15.41 -5.17
CA GLU A 6 -2.48 16.30 -6.13
C GLU A 6 -3.96 15.95 -6.32
N TRP A 7 -4.71 16.90 -6.87
CA TRP A 7 -6.17 16.75 -7.06
C TRP A 7 -6.51 15.68 -8.11
N SER A 8 -5.55 15.33 -8.97
CA SER A 8 -5.66 14.32 -10.01
C SER A 8 -5.56 12.89 -9.48
N ASP A 9 -5.04 12.67 -8.26
CA ASP A 9 -4.58 11.35 -7.82
C ASP A 9 -5.44 10.75 -6.69
N VAL A 10 -6.40 11.51 -6.15
CA VAL A 10 -7.28 11.07 -5.06
C VAL A 10 -8.70 11.60 -5.20
N TYR A 11 -9.70 10.77 -4.89
CA TYR A 11 -11.07 11.23 -4.72
C TYR A 11 -11.23 12.02 -3.41
N ARG A 12 -11.62 13.29 -3.52
CA ARG A 12 -11.88 14.16 -2.36
C ARG A 12 -13.33 14.06 -1.94
N VAL A 13 -13.57 14.03 -0.63
CA VAL A 13 -14.93 14.07 -0.09
C VAL A 13 -15.44 15.51 -0.11
N THR A 14 -16.60 15.73 -0.72
CA THR A 14 -17.21 17.08 -0.84
C THR A 14 -18.00 17.47 0.40
N ASN A 15 -18.61 16.49 1.09
CA ASN A 15 -19.36 16.71 2.33
C ASN A 15 -19.34 15.45 3.22
N PRO A 16 -18.78 15.50 4.44
CA PRO A 16 -17.99 16.60 5.00
C PRO A 16 -16.63 16.75 4.32
N LYS A 17 -16.09 17.98 4.20
CA LYS A 17 -14.78 18.24 3.57
C LYS A 17 -13.59 17.88 4.47
N HIS A 18 -13.76 18.05 5.78
CA HIS A 18 -12.73 17.83 6.78
C HIS A 18 -13.22 16.86 7.84
N GLY A 19 -12.31 16.00 8.30
CA GLY A 19 -12.52 15.09 9.41
C GLY A 19 -11.86 15.63 10.68
N THR A 20 -11.83 14.78 11.71
CA THR A 20 -11.14 15.08 12.97
C THR A 20 -9.75 14.46 12.93
N LEU A 21 -8.73 15.24 13.30
CA LEU A 21 -7.38 14.74 13.48
C LEU A 21 -7.31 13.82 14.71
N PRO A 22 -6.35 12.87 14.76
CA PRO A 22 -6.14 12.03 15.94
C PRO A 22 -5.63 12.83 17.14
N ASP A 23 -5.28 12.12 18.22
CA ASP A 23 -4.70 12.71 19.44
C ASP A 23 -3.65 13.79 19.14
N GLN A 24 -3.69 14.89 19.89
CA GLN A 24 -2.85 16.06 19.64
C GLN A 24 -1.36 15.75 19.77
N ASN A 25 -0.95 14.78 20.59
CA ASN A 25 0.44 14.41 20.71
C ASN A 25 0.92 13.72 19.44
N HIS A 26 0.12 12.81 18.86
CA HIS A 26 0.45 12.20 17.56
C HIS A 26 0.54 13.24 16.45
N VAL A 27 -0.38 14.20 16.42
CA VAL A 27 -0.36 15.28 15.42
C VAL A 27 0.91 16.12 15.54
N LYS A 28 1.33 16.49 16.76
CA LYS A 28 2.56 17.26 16.99
C LYS A 28 3.81 16.49 16.57
N LEU A 29 3.88 15.20 16.89
CA LEU A 29 5.01 14.35 16.49
C LEU A 29 5.12 14.24 14.97
N VAL A 30 4.01 13.97 14.29
CA VAL A 30 3.95 13.94 12.81
C VAL A 30 4.33 15.28 12.22
N GLN A 31 3.86 16.40 12.81
CA GLN A 31 4.27 17.74 12.40
C GLN A 31 5.79 17.91 12.51
N GLN A 32 6.40 17.64 13.67
CA GLN A 32 7.84 17.77 13.88
C GLN A 32 8.63 16.94 12.86
N VAL A 33 8.29 15.67 12.70
CA VAL A 33 8.92 14.78 11.71
C VAL A 33 8.85 15.36 10.30
N HIS A 34 7.72 15.95 9.92
CA HIS A 34 7.57 16.58 8.62
C HIS A 34 8.39 17.86 8.47
N GLU A 35 8.46 18.71 9.49
CA GLU A 35 9.08 20.03 9.43
C GLU A 35 10.60 19.95 9.58
N ASP A 36 11.09 19.23 10.59
CA ASP A 36 12.51 19.20 10.98
C ASP A 36 13.12 17.79 11.09
N GLY A 37 12.31 16.73 11.03
CA GLY A 37 12.78 15.35 11.06
C GLY A 37 12.81 14.70 12.44
N TYR A 38 12.49 15.43 13.53
CA TYR A 38 12.41 14.90 14.89
C TYR A 38 13.70 14.13 15.30
N ASP A 39 13.59 12.95 15.94
CA ASP A 39 14.71 12.10 16.39
C ASP A 39 15.15 11.04 15.36
N THR A 40 14.68 11.17 14.13
CA THR A 40 14.84 10.11 13.11
C THR A 40 16.20 10.13 12.42
N GLY A 41 16.99 11.18 12.63
CA GLY A 41 18.21 11.47 11.87
C GLY A 41 17.94 12.08 10.48
N SER A 42 16.67 12.21 10.10
CA SER A 42 16.22 12.92 8.90
C SER A 42 16.29 14.43 9.09
N LYS A 43 16.35 15.17 7.98
CA LYS A 43 16.22 16.65 7.98
C LYS A 43 14.76 17.11 7.91
N GLY A 44 13.83 16.16 7.93
CA GLY A 44 12.43 16.38 7.58
C GLY A 44 12.28 16.82 6.12
N TRP A 45 11.08 17.26 5.78
CA TRP A 45 10.73 17.74 4.45
C TRP A 45 10.84 19.26 4.33
N ARG A 46 11.14 19.96 5.43
CA ARG A 46 11.44 21.41 5.47
C ARG A 46 10.37 22.29 4.83
N TYR A 47 9.11 21.89 4.97
CA TYR A 47 7.94 22.70 4.64
C TYR A 47 7.13 22.96 5.91
N LYS A 48 6.24 23.95 5.89
CA LYS A 48 5.31 24.19 7.00
C LYS A 48 4.15 23.19 6.93
N TRP A 49 4.03 22.34 7.93
CA TRP A 49 2.95 21.36 8.02
C TRP A 49 1.60 22.08 8.27
N SER A 50 0.53 21.57 7.68
CA SER A 50 -0.80 22.18 7.78
C SER A 50 -1.80 21.18 8.38
N PRO A 51 -2.33 21.45 9.59
CA PRO A 51 -3.38 20.64 10.19
C PRO A 51 -4.65 20.60 9.33
N GLU A 52 -5.00 21.74 8.72
CA GLU A 52 -6.16 21.84 7.83
C GLU A 52 -6.00 20.94 6.59
N LYS A 53 -4.84 20.94 5.95
CA LYS A 53 -4.55 20.05 4.80
C LYS A 53 -4.62 18.58 5.22
N SER A 54 -4.10 18.25 6.39
CA SER A 54 -4.10 16.88 6.93
C SER A 54 -5.48 16.40 7.40
N ALA A 55 -6.38 17.32 7.75
CA ALA A 55 -7.76 17.01 8.12
C ALA A 55 -8.67 16.78 6.90
N ARG A 56 -8.20 17.06 5.68
CA ARG A 56 -9.01 16.93 4.46
C ARG A 56 -9.35 15.47 4.16
N LEU A 57 -10.63 15.19 3.98
CA LEU A 57 -11.12 13.84 3.72
C LEU A 57 -10.92 13.44 2.25
N VAL A 58 -10.41 12.23 2.07
CA VAL A 58 -10.24 11.56 0.78
C VAL A 58 -10.73 10.13 0.90
N LEU A 59 -11.15 9.52 -0.21
CA LEU A 59 -11.27 8.08 -0.28
C LEU A 59 -9.87 7.48 -0.23
N ARG A 60 -9.72 6.36 0.48
CA ARG A 60 -8.39 5.73 0.65
C ARG A 60 -7.86 5.26 -0.71
N ALA A 61 -6.69 5.75 -1.12
CA ALA A 61 -6.02 5.32 -2.35
C ALA A 61 -5.17 4.05 -2.16
N GLN A 62 -4.85 3.73 -0.92
CA GLN A 62 -4.12 2.54 -0.48
C GLN A 62 -4.51 2.22 0.96
N GLY A 63 -4.53 0.96 1.35
CA GLY A 63 -4.78 0.56 2.74
C GLY A 63 -3.58 0.76 3.65
N THR A 64 -2.45 1.33 3.17
CA THR A 64 -1.29 1.61 4.05
C THR A 64 -1.69 2.61 5.14
N SER A 65 -2.75 3.39 4.89
CA SER A 65 -3.44 4.20 5.87
C SER A 65 -3.99 3.41 7.08
N VAL A 66 -4.36 2.14 6.90
CA VAL A 66 -4.72 1.18 7.96
C VAL A 66 -3.47 0.77 8.71
N SER A 67 -2.41 0.34 8.01
CA SER A 67 -1.13 -0.01 8.64
C SER A 67 -0.58 1.13 9.51
N ALA A 68 -0.62 2.37 9.01
CA ALA A 68 -0.19 3.55 9.75
C ALA A 68 -1.02 3.80 11.03
N ARG A 69 -2.31 3.44 11.04
CA ARG A 69 -3.15 3.52 12.25
C ARG A 69 -2.76 2.43 13.26
N THR A 70 -2.40 1.25 12.77
CA THR A 70 -1.93 0.14 13.61
C THR A 70 -0.60 0.43 14.29
N LEU A 71 0.25 1.29 13.71
CA LEU A 71 1.57 1.63 14.28
C LEU A 71 1.49 2.31 15.66
N VAL A 72 0.40 3.01 15.99
CA VAL A 72 0.31 3.83 17.21
C VAL A 72 0.56 3.02 18.49
N ASP A 73 0.05 1.79 18.55
CA ASP A 73 0.14 0.90 19.72
C ASP A 73 0.67 -0.49 19.32
N LEU A 74 1.54 -0.55 18.31
CA LEU A 74 2.00 -1.81 17.74
C LEU A 74 2.87 -2.60 18.73
N PRO A 75 2.46 -3.82 19.14
CA PRO A 75 3.33 -4.71 19.90
C PRO A 75 4.52 -5.16 19.04
N VAL A 76 5.67 -5.40 19.67
CA VAL A 76 6.85 -5.91 18.97
C VAL A 76 7.35 -7.16 19.72
N PRO A 77 7.52 -8.32 19.04
CA PRO A 77 7.28 -8.55 17.61
C PRO A 77 5.80 -8.75 17.27
N SER A 78 5.41 -8.43 16.02
CA SER A 78 4.05 -8.64 15.54
C SER A 78 3.94 -8.72 14.02
N LYS A 79 2.83 -9.29 13.55
CA LYS A 79 2.49 -9.45 12.13
C LYS A 79 1.02 -9.11 11.93
N TYR A 80 0.73 -8.24 10.98
CA TYR A 80 -0.63 -7.82 10.64
C TYR A 80 -0.84 -7.86 9.13
N PHE A 81 -2.05 -8.17 8.72
CA PHE A 81 -2.48 -8.00 7.33
C PHE A 81 -3.90 -7.43 7.29
N SER A 82 -4.25 -6.82 6.16
CA SER A 82 -5.60 -6.40 5.86
C SER A 82 -5.90 -6.56 4.38
N ILE A 83 -7.17 -6.77 4.07
CA ILE A 83 -7.70 -6.70 2.71
C ILE A 83 -8.65 -5.51 2.70
N SER A 84 -8.36 -4.53 1.85
CA SER A 84 -9.11 -3.28 1.80
C SER A 84 -9.45 -2.91 0.37
N ARG A 85 -10.69 -2.46 0.17
CA ARG A 85 -11.05 -1.75 -1.07
C ARG A 85 -10.46 -0.35 -1.06
N CYS A 86 -9.77 -0.01 -2.13
CA CYS A 86 -9.10 1.26 -2.38
C CYS A 86 -9.71 1.95 -3.61
N PHE A 87 -9.54 3.26 -3.68
CA PHE A 87 -10.16 4.11 -4.69
C PHE A 87 -9.13 5.05 -5.30
N ARG A 88 -8.97 5.00 -6.62
CA ARG A 88 -8.09 5.89 -7.37
C ARG A 88 -8.83 6.48 -8.58
N PRO A 89 -8.60 7.75 -8.92
CA PRO A 89 -9.11 8.35 -10.15
C PRO A 89 -8.35 7.89 -11.40
N ASP A 90 -7.99 6.61 -11.44
CA ASP A 90 -7.29 6.00 -12.57
C ASP A 90 -8.26 5.83 -13.74
N ALA A 91 -7.76 5.99 -14.97
CA ALA A 91 -8.53 5.71 -16.16
C ALA A 91 -8.88 4.22 -16.21
N VAL A 92 -10.16 3.90 -16.35
CA VAL A 92 -10.61 2.51 -16.44
C VAL A 92 -10.12 1.89 -17.75
N ASP A 93 -9.33 0.83 -17.63
CA ASP A 93 -8.82 0.06 -18.75
C ASP A 93 -8.85 -1.45 -18.44
N VAL A 94 -8.08 -2.25 -19.19
CA VAL A 94 -8.04 -3.71 -19.03
C VAL A 94 -7.32 -4.18 -17.75
N THR A 95 -6.50 -3.32 -17.13
CA THR A 95 -5.70 -3.64 -15.93
C THR A 95 -5.96 -2.68 -14.74
N HIS A 96 -6.76 -1.63 -14.93
CA HIS A 96 -7.08 -0.61 -13.93
C HIS A 96 -8.60 -0.38 -13.80
N LEU A 97 -9.04 -0.33 -12.54
CA LEU A 97 -10.36 0.13 -12.14
C LEU A 97 -10.21 1.30 -11.17
N SER A 98 -11.25 2.14 -11.10
CA SER A 98 -11.32 3.22 -10.14
C SER A 98 -11.46 2.74 -8.69
N GLU A 99 -11.92 1.50 -8.50
CA GLU A 99 -11.93 0.78 -7.24
C GLU A 99 -11.31 -0.60 -7.40
N PHE A 100 -10.49 -1.01 -6.44
CA PHE A 100 -9.79 -2.29 -6.47
C PHE A 100 -9.50 -2.78 -5.04
N ASN A 101 -9.22 -4.06 -4.88
CA ASN A 101 -8.88 -4.68 -3.60
C ASN A 101 -7.36 -4.81 -3.47
N GLN A 102 -6.85 -4.26 -2.37
CA GLN A 102 -5.45 -4.36 -1.99
C GLN A 102 -5.33 -5.30 -0.79
N VAL A 103 -4.44 -6.28 -0.87
CA VAL A 103 -3.93 -7.02 0.28
C VAL A 103 -2.64 -6.36 0.73
N GLU A 104 -2.51 -6.15 2.01
CA GLU A 104 -1.35 -5.49 2.56
C GLU A 104 -1.03 -6.02 3.94
N GLY A 105 0.25 -5.95 4.27
CA GLY A 105 0.73 -6.45 5.54
C GLY A 105 1.96 -5.70 6.02
N ILE A 106 2.17 -5.82 7.33
CA ILE A 106 3.33 -5.32 8.04
C ILE A 106 3.85 -6.40 8.99
N VAL A 107 5.18 -6.48 9.11
CA VAL A 107 5.85 -7.30 10.12
C VAL A 107 6.87 -6.42 10.82
N ALA A 108 6.72 -6.29 12.13
CA ALA A 108 7.64 -5.57 13.00
C ALA A 108 8.36 -6.59 13.89
N ASP A 109 9.67 -6.70 13.72
CA ASP A 109 10.49 -7.62 14.51
C ASP A 109 11.95 -7.12 14.52
N PRO A 110 12.68 -7.13 15.65
CA PRO A 110 14.07 -6.70 15.72
C PRO A 110 15.02 -7.44 14.76
N SER A 111 14.66 -8.67 14.36
CA SER A 111 15.45 -9.55 13.51
C SER A 111 15.07 -9.50 12.03
N ILE A 112 13.98 -8.80 11.67
CA ILE A 112 13.49 -8.79 10.29
C ILE A 112 14.42 -8.01 9.36
N THR A 113 14.64 -8.55 8.17
CA THR A 113 15.49 -7.96 7.15
C THR A 113 14.75 -7.77 5.84
N PHE A 114 15.36 -7.03 4.93
CA PHE A 114 14.84 -6.88 3.57
C PHE A 114 14.78 -8.23 2.82
N ARG A 115 15.63 -9.20 3.15
CA ARG A 115 15.59 -10.54 2.55
C ARG A 115 14.31 -11.28 2.93
N ASP A 116 13.86 -11.15 4.17
CA ASP A 116 12.61 -11.76 4.62
C ASP A 116 11.41 -11.18 3.88
N LEU A 117 11.44 -9.88 3.60
CA LEU A 117 10.43 -9.25 2.74
C LEU A 117 10.42 -9.85 1.33
N LEU A 118 11.59 -10.02 0.70
CA LEU A 118 11.67 -10.66 -0.63
C LEU A 118 11.13 -12.09 -0.61
N GLY A 119 11.39 -12.87 0.45
CA GLY A 119 10.84 -14.21 0.62
C GLY A 119 9.31 -14.22 0.75
N ILE A 120 8.73 -13.25 1.46
CA ILE A 120 7.27 -13.08 1.53
C ILE A 120 6.69 -12.77 0.15
N LEU A 121 7.32 -11.86 -0.61
CA LEU A 121 6.86 -11.50 -1.96
C LEU A 121 7.00 -12.66 -2.94
N GLU A 122 8.08 -13.44 -2.84
CA GLU A 122 8.24 -14.69 -3.59
C GLU A 122 7.12 -15.69 -3.27
N THR A 123 6.73 -15.80 -2.00
CA THR A 123 5.58 -16.64 -1.60
C THR A 123 4.28 -16.19 -2.28
N PHE A 124 4.04 -14.87 -2.43
CA PHE A 124 2.89 -14.40 -3.21
C PHE A 124 2.96 -14.77 -4.69
N ALA A 125 4.15 -14.71 -5.30
CA ALA A 125 4.31 -15.10 -6.70
C ALA A 125 4.10 -16.61 -6.91
N LEU A 126 4.71 -17.44 -6.05
CA LEU A 126 4.68 -18.89 -6.18
C LEU A 126 3.35 -19.50 -5.73
N ASP A 127 2.80 -19.10 -4.58
CA ASP A 127 1.65 -19.77 -3.98
C ASP A 127 0.31 -19.15 -4.39
N ILE A 128 0.30 -17.84 -4.73
CA ILE A 128 -0.94 -17.12 -5.09
C ILE A 128 -1.05 -16.93 -6.59
N ALA A 129 0.01 -16.44 -7.24
CA ALA A 129 0.02 -16.27 -8.70
C ALA A 129 0.44 -17.53 -9.46
N GLU A 130 0.90 -18.57 -8.77
CA GLU A 130 1.30 -19.86 -9.35
C GLU A 130 2.32 -19.74 -10.50
N THR A 131 3.29 -18.84 -10.33
CA THR A 131 4.30 -18.53 -11.36
C THR A 131 5.69 -18.31 -10.77
N ASP A 132 6.69 -18.92 -11.40
CA ASP A 132 8.11 -18.70 -11.13
C ASP A 132 8.71 -17.54 -11.97
N LYS A 133 7.91 -16.95 -12.86
CA LYS A 133 8.32 -15.85 -13.74
C LYS A 133 7.99 -14.51 -13.10
N PHE A 134 8.76 -14.12 -12.10
CA PHE A 134 8.65 -12.81 -11.46
C PHE A 134 10.00 -12.10 -11.36
N VAL A 135 9.94 -10.79 -11.17
CA VAL A 135 11.12 -9.94 -11.00
C VAL A 135 10.87 -8.93 -9.90
N PHE A 136 11.90 -8.71 -9.09
CA PHE A 136 11.96 -7.60 -8.15
C PHE A 136 12.61 -6.40 -8.83
N LYS A 137 11.88 -5.29 -8.91
CA LYS A 137 12.41 -4.04 -9.47
C LYS A 137 12.61 -3.04 -8.32
N PRO A 138 13.78 -2.39 -8.20
CA PRO A 138 13.91 -1.24 -7.32
C PRO A 138 12.90 -0.18 -7.75
N ASP A 139 12.17 0.35 -6.77
CA ASP A 139 11.18 1.41 -6.99
C ASP A 139 11.26 2.42 -5.84
N TYR A 140 10.50 3.52 -5.93
CA TYR A 140 10.44 4.55 -4.90
C TYR A 140 9.03 4.65 -4.32
N TYR A 141 8.92 4.35 -3.02
CA TYR A 141 7.74 4.72 -2.24
C TYR A 141 8.12 5.69 -1.11
N PRO A 142 7.37 6.77 -0.89
CA PRO A 142 7.78 7.85 0.02
C PRO A 142 7.92 7.43 1.49
N PHE A 143 7.29 6.32 1.86
CA PHE A 143 7.20 5.81 3.22
C PHE A 143 8.08 4.58 3.47
N THR A 144 8.82 4.08 2.46
CA THR A 144 9.76 2.96 2.62
C THR A 144 11.16 3.27 2.07
N GLU A 145 12.17 2.68 2.70
CA GLU A 145 13.57 2.69 2.25
C GLU A 145 14.32 1.50 2.89
N PRO A 146 14.85 0.54 2.12
CA PRO A 146 14.70 0.36 0.67
C PRO A 146 13.27 0.01 0.24
N SER A 147 12.98 0.21 -1.04
CA SER A 147 11.70 -0.02 -1.70
C SER A 147 11.86 -0.95 -2.92
N VAL A 148 10.86 -1.78 -3.16
CA VAL A 148 10.86 -2.78 -4.24
C VAL A 148 9.44 -3.05 -4.75
N GLU A 149 9.34 -3.25 -6.04
CA GLU A 149 8.13 -3.69 -6.73
C GLU A 149 8.21 -5.19 -7.05
N LEU A 150 7.11 -5.91 -6.83
CA LEU A 150 6.91 -7.27 -7.36
C LEU A 150 6.18 -7.19 -8.71
N SER A 151 6.84 -7.62 -9.77
CA SER A 151 6.29 -7.73 -11.12
C SER A 151 6.28 -9.20 -11.57
N VAL A 152 5.18 -9.67 -12.15
CA VAL A 152 5.06 -11.00 -12.78
C VAL A 152 5.06 -10.87 -14.30
N ILE A 153 5.68 -11.85 -14.97
CA ILE A 153 5.71 -11.94 -16.43
C ILE A 153 4.66 -12.96 -16.87
N ASP A 154 3.50 -12.46 -17.29
CA ASP A 154 2.41 -13.26 -17.83
C ASP A 154 2.51 -13.36 -19.37
N PRO A 155 2.29 -14.54 -19.99
CA PRO A 155 2.35 -14.69 -21.45
C PRO A 155 1.33 -13.85 -22.23
N ASN A 156 0.18 -13.52 -21.63
CA ASN A 156 -0.92 -12.81 -22.28
C ASN A 156 -0.90 -11.30 -21.96
N LEU A 157 -0.56 -10.95 -20.72
CA LEU A 157 -0.59 -9.57 -20.21
C LEU A 157 0.79 -8.88 -20.21
N GLY A 158 1.87 -9.62 -20.42
CA GLY A 158 3.24 -9.10 -20.33
C GLY A 158 3.69 -8.89 -18.89
N SER A 159 4.47 -7.84 -18.63
CA SER A 159 4.90 -7.51 -17.26
C SER A 159 3.73 -6.87 -16.50
N VAL A 160 3.16 -7.61 -15.55
CA VAL A 160 2.08 -7.14 -14.67
C VAL A 160 2.67 -6.76 -13.32
N GLU A 161 2.55 -5.48 -12.97
CA GLU A 161 2.89 -4.98 -11.63
C GLU A 161 1.83 -5.45 -10.61
N PHE A 162 2.28 -6.21 -9.60
CA PHE A 162 1.41 -6.66 -8.51
C PHE A 162 1.38 -5.70 -7.34
N GLY A 163 2.47 -4.96 -7.12
CA GLY A 163 2.48 -3.86 -6.18
C GLY A 163 3.81 -3.67 -5.48
N GLY A 164 3.80 -2.67 -4.60
CA GLY A 164 4.98 -2.18 -3.90
C GLY A 164 5.19 -2.77 -2.53
N ALA A 165 6.44 -2.80 -2.12
CA ALA A 165 6.88 -3.25 -0.81
C ALA A 165 8.16 -2.53 -0.39
N GLY A 166 8.48 -2.59 0.90
CA GLY A 166 9.73 -2.05 1.41
C GLY A 166 9.82 -2.10 2.93
N ILE A 167 10.87 -1.49 3.48
CA ILE A 167 11.01 -1.29 4.92
C ILE A 167 10.51 0.10 5.26
N PHE A 168 9.56 0.26 6.18
CA PHE A 168 9.11 1.58 6.59
C PHE A 168 10.26 2.44 7.07
N ARG A 169 10.28 3.68 6.60
CA ARG A 169 11.31 4.62 7.00
C ARG A 169 11.18 4.98 8.49
N PRO A 170 12.26 5.38 9.16
CA PRO A 170 12.20 5.83 10.55
C PRO A 170 11.23 6.99 10.79
N GLU A 171 11.01 7.86 9.79
CA GLU A 171 10.01 8.94 9.84
C GLU A 171 8.57 8.43 9.98
N VAL A 172 8.30 7.16 9.69
CA VAL A 172 6.99 6.54 9.83
C VAL A 172 6.83 5.82 11.17
N THR A 173 7.91 5.25 11.72
CA THR A 173 7.85 4.33 12.87
C THR A 173 8.28 4.97 14.19
N ARG A 174 9.38 5.72 14.21
CA ARG A 174 9.93 6.34 15.44
C ARG A 174 9.00 7.32 16.16
N PRO A 175 8.13 8.09 15.48
CA PRO A 175 7.15 8.94 16.17
C PRO A 175 6.22 8.13 17.10
N PHE A 176 6.07 6.83 16.85
CA PHE A 176 5.27 5.90 17.63
C PHE A 176 6.15 4.97 18.50
N LYS A 177 7.41 5.34 18.74
CA LYS A 177 8.38 4.60 19.58
C LYS A 177 8.70 3.18 19.08
N ILE A 178 8.54 2.95 17.78
CA ILE A 178 8.94 1.70 17.13
C ILE A 178 10.35 1.89 16.57
N ASP A 179 11.37 1.38 17.28
CA ASP A 179 12.79 1.43 16.87
C ASP A 179 13.30 0.06 16.39
N VAL A 180 12.44 -0.66 15.68
CA VAL A 180 12.78 -1.92 14.99
C VAL A 180 12.41 -1.81 13.51
N PRO A 181 13.00 -2.62 12.61
CA PRO A 181 12.57 -2.63 11.23
C PRO A 181 11.12 -3.11 11.12
N VAL A 182 10.35 -2.44 10.26
CA VAL A 182 8.98 -2.84 9.90
C VAL A 182 8.94 -3.03 8.40
N ILE A 183 8.92 -4.28 7.94
CA ILE A 183 8.70 -4.57 6.52
C ILE A 183 7.21 -4.42 6.22
N ALA A 184 6.89 -3.94 5.02
CA ALA A 184 5.53 -3.73 4.56
C ALA A 184 5.40 -4.09 3.09
N TRP A 185 4.21 -4.56 2.69
CA TRP A 185 3.86 -4.81 1.30
C TRP A 185 2.39 -4.44 1.06
N GLY A 186 2.08 -4.10 -0.19
CA GLY A 186 0.72 -3.85 -0.63
C GLY A 186 0.54 -4.30 -2.08
N LEU A 187 -0.22 -5.37 -2.26
CA LEU A 187 -0.41 -6.04 -3.54
C LEU A 187 -1.88 -5.96 -3.99
N GLY A 188 -2.10 -5.78 -5.29
CA GLY A 188 -3.43 -5.83 -5.89
C GLY A 188 -3.92 -7.28 -5.99
N ILE A 189 -4.93 -7.65 -5.18
CA ILE A 189 -5.50 -9.00 -5.19
C ILE A 189 -6.17 -9.30 -6.53
N ASP A 190 -6.83 -8.30 -7.10
CA ASP A 190 -7.57 -8.47 -8.35
C ASP A 190 -6.63 -8.87 -9.49
N ARG A 191 -5.40 -8.31 -9.52
CA ARG A 191 -4.37 -8.66 -10.52
C ARG A 191 -3.76 -10.04 -10.29
N LEU A 192 -3.53 -10.40 -9.03
CA LEU A 192 -3.09 -11.76 -8.66
C LEU A 192 -4.10 -12.80 -9.16
N PHE A 193 -5.39 -12.53 -8.95
CA PHE A 193 -6.47 -13.38 -9.41
C PHE A 193 -6.54 -13.47 -10.94
N MET A 194 -6.38 -12.34 -11.65
CA MET A 194 -6.36 -12.32 -13.11
C MET A 194 -5.28 -13.22 -13.69
N VAL A 195 -4.06 -13.13 -13.17
CA VAL A 195 -2.94 -13.97 -13.63
C VAL A 195 -3.21 -15.44 -13.35
N LYS A 196 -3.63 -15.79 -12.13
CA LYS A 196 -3.94 -17.19 -11.75
C LYS A 196 -4.99 -17.83 -12.66
N TYR A 197 -6.04 -17.09 -13.01
CA TYR A 197 -7.16 -17.63 -13.80
C TYR A 197 -7.12 -17.26 -15.29
N GLY A 198 -6.04 -16.62 -15.76
CA GLY A 198 -5.88 -16.24 -17.17
C GLY A 198 -6.93 -15.23 -17.67
N ILE A 199 -7.36 -14.30 -16.81
CA ILE A 199 -8.39 -13.30 -17.13
C ILE A 199 -7.71 -12.08 -17.74
N ALA A 200 -8.09 -11.74 -18.98
CA ALA A 200 -7.46 -10.67 -19.74
C ALA A 200 -7.96 -9.26 -19.39
N ASP A 201 -9.12 -9.15 -18.74
CA ASP A 201 -9.79 -7.88 -18.47
C ASP A 201 -10.35 -7.83 -17.04
N ILE A 202 -9.82 -6.91 -16.24
CA ILE A 202 -10.20 -6.73 -14.83
C ILE A 202 -11.69 -6.44 -14.65
N ARG A 203 -12.36 -5.86 -15.66
CA ARG A 203 -13.79 -5.52 -15.61
C ARG A 203 -14.68 -6.76 -15.56
N GLU A 204 -14.17 -7.92 -16.00
CA GLU A 204 -14.90 -9.18 -15.91
C GLU A 204 -15.10 -9.63 -14.46
N LEU A 205 -14.14 -9.33 -13.58
CA LEU A 205 -14.19 -9.69 -12.16
C LEU A 205 -15.37 -9.06 -11.42
N PHE A 206 -15.75 -7.86 -11.84
CA PHE A 206 -16.84 -7.08 -11.24
C PHE A 206 -18.06 -7.03 -12.15
N SER A 207 -18.11 -7.91 -13.16
CA SER A 207 -19.24 -7.94 -14.10
C SER A 207 -20.50 -8.47 -13.43
N GLN A 208 -21.66 -7.94 -13.82
CA GLN A 208 -22.96 -8.42 -13.37
C GLN A 208 -23.45 -9.66 -14.16
N LYS A 209 -22.56 -10.30 -14.93
CA LYS A 209 -22.90 -11.46 -15.77
C LYS A 209 -23.03 -12.70 -14.89
N LEU A 210 -24.26 -12.99 -14.47
CA LEU A 210 -24.59 -14.13 -13.61
C LEU A 210 -24.14 -15.48 -14.18
N GLU A 211 -24.10 -15.63 -15.51
CA GLU A 211 -23.61 -16.87 -16.15
C GLU A 211 -22.15 -17.11 -15.85
N TRP A 212 -21.30 -16.09 -15.96
CA TRP A 212 -19.87 -16.19 -15.62
C TRP A 212 -19.68 -16.59 -14.16
N LEU A 213 -20.41 -15.95 -13.23
CA LEU A 213 -20.37 -16.32 -11.80
C LEU A 213 -20.82 -17.77 -11.53
N ARG A 214 -21.70 -18.33 -12.35
CA ARG A 214 -22.21 -19.70 -12.19
C ARG A 214 -21.32 -20.74 -12.88
N SER A 215 -20.65 -20.38 -13.97
CA SER A 215 -19.83 -21.28 -14.77
C SER A 215 -18.34 -21.24 -14.42
N ALA A 216 -17.88 -20.18 -13.73
CA ALA A 216 -16.51 -20.06 -13.29
C ALA A 216 -16.16 -21.22 -12.35
N LYS A 217 -15.31 -22.13 -12.84
CA LYS A 217 -14.73 -23.19 -12.01
C LYS A 217 -13.51 -22.63 -11.31
N MET A 218 -13.62 -22.42 -10.02
CA MET A 218 -12.47 -22.17 -9.16
C MET A 218 -11.88 -23.53 -8.78
N SER A 219 -10.76 -23.90 -9.41
CA SER A 219 -9.94 -25.06 -9.04
C SER A 219 -9.13 -24.80 -7.78
#